data_AF-A0A9P5R561-F1
#
_entry.id   AF-A0A9P5R561-F1
#
_cell.length_a   1.000
_cell.length_b   1.000
_cell.length_c   1.000
_cell.angle_alpha   90.00
_cell.angle_beta   90.00
_cell.angle_gamma   90.00
#
_symmetry.space_group_name_H-M   'P 1'
#
loop_
_entity.id
_entity.type
_entity.pdbx_description
1 polymer ?
#
loop_
_entity_poly.entity_id
_entity_poly.type
_entity_poly.pdbx_seq_one_letter_code
_entity_poly.pdbx_strand_id
1 'polypeptide(L)'
;MSEAYESKKVSTRKGNTKKGAQAHKNAYAFHANKSSKITKKIAAMPVGGLCEKCVEVIMWRKKFKKYKPLTQMKKCVTCEQKAIKDAYHVMCNKCAGEKNVCAKCQESRDIVPTNIKTEKEIIQEQVELERLLSGMNERERRSYLRQMERKAKKGGDDDEDEEEDGGEEEEGSDDEDEDDSDEDSDEDEDSEDEKKK
;
A
#
# COMPACT_ATOMS: atom_id res chain seq x y z
N MET A 1 35.88 6.55 59.46
CA MET A 1 35.39 5.16 59.36
C MET A 1 34.86 4.96 57.96
N SER A 2 35.64 4.29 57.11
CA SER A 2 35.32 3.97 55.73
C SER A 2 34.48 2.69 55.69
N GLU A 3 33.16 2.83 55.56
CA GLU A 3 32.26 1.68 55.44
C GLU A 3 32.34 1.11 54.02
N ALA A 4 32.82 -0.13 53.93
CA ALA A 4 32.90 -0.90 52.70
C ALA A 4 31.48 -1.29 52.25
N TYR A 5 31.11 -0.89 51.04
CA TYR A 5 29.86 -1.30 50.40
C TYR A 5 29.94 -2.80 50.06
N GLU A 6 29.28 -3.62 50.88
CA GLU A 6 29.11 -5.06 50.68
C GLU A 6 28.38 -5.34 49.36
N SER A 7 29.10 -5.83 48.36
CA SER A 7 28.56 -6.12 47.04
C SER A 7 27.63 -7.34 47.09
N LYS A 8 26.31 -7.11 47.18
CA LYS A 8 25.28 -8.16 47.13
C LYS A 8 25.50 -9.07 45.91
N LYS A 9 25.79 -10.35 46.17
CA LYS A 9 25.86 -11.40 45.13
C LYS A 9 24.49 -11.56 44.47
N VAL A 10 24.36 -11.03 43.25
CA VAL A 10 23.17 -11.24 42.41
C VAL A 10 23.33 -12.58 41.69
N SER A 11 22.28 -13.41 41.68
CA SER A 11 22.31 -14.71 41.00
C SER A 11 22.62 -14.54 39.51
N THR A 12 23.74 -15.10 39.06
CA THR A 12 24.16 -15.15 37.65
C THR A 12 23.56 -16.32 36.88
N ARG A 13 22.70 -17.13 37.53
CA ARG A 13 22.02 -18.25 36.85
C ARG A 13 21.04 -17.69 35.83
N LYS A 14 21.35 -17.90 34.55
CA LYS A 14 20.42 -17.70 33.44
C LYS A 14 19.23 -18.63 33.70
N GLY A 15 18.10 -18.06 34.14
CA GLY A 15 16.87 -18.83 34.42
C GLY A 15 16.47 -19.65 33.19
N ASN A 16 15.64 -20.68 33.36
CA ASN A 16 15.24 -21.55 32.26
C ASN A 16 14.59 -20.74 31.12
N THR A 17 15.36 -20.46 30.05
CA THR A 17 14.90 -19.64 28.91
C THR A 17 14.10 -20.45 27.88
N LYS A 18 13.93 -21.76 28.11
CA LYS A 18 13.10 -22.62 27.26
C LYS A 18 11.61 -22.37 27.58
N LYS A 19 11.08 -21.25 27.06
CA LYS A 19 9.62 -21.04 27.03
C LYS A 19 9.06 -21.95 25.93
N GLY A 20 8.22 -22.92 26.32
CA GLY A 20 7.46 -23.72 25.37
C GLY A 20 6.49 -22.85 24.56
N ALA A 21 5.98 -23.40 23.45
CA ALA A 21 4.94 -22.72 22.69
C ALA A 21 3.71 -22.45 23.57
N GLN A 22 3.01 -21.34 23.29
CA GLN A 22 1.82 -20.98 24.05
C GLN A 22 0.76 -22.07 23.94
N ALA A 23 0.32 -22.60 25.10
CA ALA A 23 -0.62 -23.72 25.18
C ALA A 23 -1.97 -23.42 24.49
N HIS A 24 -2.41 -22.17 24.54
CA HIS A 24 -3.64 -21.69 23.90
C HIS A 24 -3.29 -20.72 22.78
N LYS A 25 -3.31 -21.21 21.54
CA LYS A 25 -3.16 -20.38 20.34
C LYS A 25 -4.53 -19.89 19.90
N ASN A 26 -4.60 -18.67 19.37
CA ASN A 26 -5.85 -18.16 18.79
C ASN A 26 -6.21 -18.98 17.54
N ALA A 27 -7.38 -19.62 17.55
CA ALA A 27 -7.86 -20.42 16.41
C ALA A 27 -8.38 -19.55 15.26
N TYR A 28 -8.87 -18.34 15.55
CA TYR A 28 -9.43 -17.41 14.58
C TYR A 28 -8.78 -16.03 14.68
N ALA A 29 -8.64 -15.36 13.54
CA ALA A 29 -8.21 -13.97 13.50
C ALA A 29 -9.36 -13.05 13.94
N PHE A 30 -9.02 -11.91 14.55
CA PHE A 30 -10.03 -10.90 14.87
C PHE A 30 -10.57 -10.27 13.58
N HIS A 31 -11.89 -10.27 13.43
CA HIS A 31 -12.58 -9.59 12.35
C HIS A 31 -13.47 -8.47 12.90
N ALA A 32 -13.20 -7.23 12.47
CA ALA A 32 -14.02 -6.10 12.81
C ALA A 32 -15.39 -6.19 12.12
N ASN A 33 -16.49 -6.01 12.88
CA ASN A 33 -17.80 -5.82 12.27
C ASN A 33 -17.81 -4.56 11.38
N LYS A 34 -17.96 -4.77 10.07
CA LYS A 34 -17.92 -3.78 8.98
C LYS A 34 -19.18 -2.90 8.92
N SER A 35 -20.30 -3.34 9.47
CA SER A 35 -21.56 -2.57 9.44
C SER A 35 -21.63 -1.46 10.49
N SER A 36 -20.74 -1.49 11.50
CA SER A 36 -20.70 -0.48 12.57
C SER A 36 -20.38 0.92 12.03
N LYS A 37 -21.28 1.88 12.29
CA LYS A 37 -21.11 3.31 11.92
C LYS A 37 -19.78 3.89 12.41
N ILE A 38 -19.36 3.55 13.64
CA ILE A 38 -18.10 4.04 14.23
C ILE A 38 -16.89 3.45 13.48
N THR A 39 -16.94 2.15 13.16
CA THR A 39 -15.83 1.48 12.47
C THR A 39 -15.66 2.06 11.06
N LYS A 40 -16.76 2.31 10.35
CA LYS A 40 -16.74 2.98 9.03
C LYS A 40 -16.11 4.37 9.10
N LYS A 41 -16.51 5.20 10.07
CA LYS A 41 -15.91 6.53 10.29
C LYS A 41 -14.41 6.46 10.58
N ILE A 42 -13.97 5.48 11.39
CA ILE A 42 -12.55 5.29 11.72
C ILE A 42 -11.73 4.85 10.53
N ALA A 43 -12.27 3.95 9.71
CA ALA A 43 -11.62 3.50 8.48
C ALA A 43 -11.45 4.64 7.48
N ALA A 44 -12.47 5.49 7.30
CA ALA A 44 -12.47 6.59 6.35
C ALA A 44 -11.56 7.78 6.71
N MET A 45 -11.14 7.92 7.97
CA MET A 45 -10.21 9.01 8.35
C MET A 45 -8.87 8.82 7.64
N PRO A 46 -8.28 9.85 7.01
CA PRO A 46 -6.94 9.73 6.44
C PRO A 46 -5.88 9.53 7.53
N VAL A 47 -4.76 8.89 7.19
CA VAL A 47 -3.57 8.75 8.05
C VAL A 47 -2.43 9.38 7.29
N GLY A 48 -1.85 10.45 7.81
CA GLY A 48 -0.85 11.21 7.07
C GLY A 48 0.12 11.99 7.92
N GLY A 49 1.23 12.44 7.32
CA GLY A 49 2.30 13.17 8.03
C GLY A 49 3.12 12.30 8.97
N LEU A 50 3.24 11.00 8.67
CA LEU A 50 3.86 9.99 9.52
C LEU A 50 4.87 9.15 8.74
N CYS A 51 5.88 8.64 9.45
CA CYS A 51 6.76 7.60 8.91
C CYS A 51 6.03 6.26 8.84
N GLU A 52 6.51 5.35 7.97
CA GLU A 52 5.93 4.01 7.72
C GLU A 52 5.58 3.27 9.00
N LYS A 53 6.55 3.16 9.91
CA LYS A 53 6.40 2.49 11.21
C LYS A 53 5.24 3.07 12.05
N CYS A 54 5.05 4.39 12.01
CA CYS A 54 3.94 5.03 12.72
C CYS A 54 2.61 4.83 12.00
N VAL A 55 2.61 4.81 10.67
CA VAL A 55 1.43 4.49 9.84
C VAL A 55 0.94 3.08 10.16
N GLU A 56 1.82 2.08 10.17
CA GLU A 56 1.48 0.69 10.49
C GLU A 56 0.84 0.55 11.88
N VAL A 57 1.41 1.21 12.90
CA VAL A 57 0.86 1.20 14.26
C VAL A 57 -0.56 1.78 14.29
N ILE A 58 -0.80 2.85 13.54
CA ILE A 58 -2.13 3.47 13.47
C ILE A 58 -3.10 2.60 12.67
N MET A 59 -2.68 2.05 11.53
CA MET A 59 -3.48 1.14 10.71
C MET A 59 -3.86 -0.11 11.49
N TRP A 60 -2.93 -0.68 12.25
CA TRP A 60 -3.20 -1.79 13.16
C TRP A 60 -4.26 -1.41 14.20
N ARG A 61 -4.13 -0.23 14.82
CA ARG A 61 -5.15 0.26 15.77
C ARG A 61 -6.53 0.40 15.11
N LYS A 62 -6.61 0.85 13.85
CA LYS A 62 -7.87 0.92 13.11
C LYS A 62 -8.44 -0.48 12.83
N LYS A 63 -7.60 -1.40 12.31
CA LYS A 63 -7.97 -2.78 11.98
C LYS A 63 -8.53 -3.54 13.18
N PHE A 64 -7.92 -3.36 14.36
CA PHE A 64 -8.31 -4.05 15.59
C PHE A 64 -9.26 -3.26 16.50
N LYS A 65 -9.91 -2.19 16.00
CA LYS A 65 -10.83 -1.32 16.78
C LYS A 65 -10.22 -0.75 18.07
N LYS A 66 -8.91 -0.56 18.12
CA LYS A 66 -8.17 0.07 19.24
C LYS A 66 -7.88 1.56 18.98
N TYR A 67 -8.28 2.09 17.83
CA TYR A 67 -8.13 3.50 17.48
C TYR A 67 -9.07 4.37 18.31
N LYS A 68 -8.54 5.43 18.93
CA LYS A 68 -9.29 6.39 19.74
C LYS A 68 -9.21 7.76 19.05
N PRO A 69 -10.28 8.21 18.37
CA PRO A 69 -10.29 9.54 17.77
C PRO A 69 -10.22 10.61 18.86
N LEU A 70 -9.72 11.78 18.48
CA LEU A 70 -9.77 12.96 19.34
C LEU A 70 -11.19 13.52 19.34
N THR A 71 -11.71 13.87 20.51
CA THR A 71 -12.97 14.62 20.66
C THR A 71 -12.75 16.12 20.55
N GLN A 72 -11.57 16.60 20.92
CA GLN A 72 -11.15 18.00 20.85
C GLN A 72 -9.72 18.10 20.31
N MET A 73 -9.40 19.23 19.69
CA MET A 73 -8.05 19.49 19.16
C MET A 73 -7.02 19.52 20.29
N LYS A 74 -5.87 18.87 20.06
CA LYS A 74 -4.77 18.80 21.02
C LYS A 74 -3.74 19.93 20.77
N LYS A 75 -3.04 20.35 21.82
CA LYS A 75 -1.92 21.31 21.73
C LYS A 75 -0.71 20.69 21.02
N CYS A 76 -0.10 21.43 20.10
CA CYS A 76 1.14 21.09 19.42
C CYS A 76 2.34 21.30 20.34
N VAL A 77 3.35 20.42 20.29
CA VAL A 77 4.59 20.59 21.07
C VAL A 77 5.50 21.69 20.51
N THR A 78 5.40 22.04 19.22
CA THR A 78 6.24 23.08 18.62
C THR A 78 5.62 24.48 18.69
N CYS A 79 4.37 24.64 18.24
CA CYS A 79 3.73 25.97 18.22
C CYS A 79 2.83 26.24 19.43
N GLU A 80 2.64 25.27 20.34
CA GLU A 80 1.82 25.36 21.56
C GLU A 80 0.32 25.67 21.36
N GLN A 81 -0.10 25.90 20.12
CA GLN A 81 -1.48 26.12 19.73
C GLN A 81 -2.26 24.80 19.68
N LYS A 82 -3.58 24.87 19.89
CA LYS A 82 -4.52 23.74 19.70
C LYS A 82 -4.73 23.44 18.21
N ALA A 83 -3.68 22.99 17.53
CA ALA A 83 -3.67 22.78 16.08
C ALA A 83 -3.70 21.30 15.66
N ILE A 84 -3.56 20.35 16.59
CA ILE A 84 -3.57 18.92 16.27
C ILE A 84 -5.01 18.43 16.10
N LYS A 85 -5.34 18.02 14.87
CA LYS A 85 -6.65 17.46 14.50
C LYS A 85 -6.65 15.93 14.55
N ASP A 86 -5.58 15.28 14.10
CA ASP A 86 -5.55 13.83 14.01
C ASP A 86 -5.07 13.17 15.31
N ALA A 87 -5.62 11.99 15.60
CA ALA A 87 -5.29 11.29 16.83
C ALA A 87 -3.88 10.71 16.79
N TYR A 88 -3.25 10.60 17.97
CA TYR A 88 -1.89 10.10 18.16
C TYR A 88 -0.76 10.98 17.63
N HIS A 89 -1.07 12.15 17.06
CA HIS A 89 -0.08 13.17 16.76
C HIS A 89 0.37 13.94 18.02
N VAL A 90 1.64 14.34 17.99
CA VAL A 90 2.32 15.14 19.01
C VAL A 90 2.65 16.53 18.47
N MET A 91 2.78 16.67 17.15
CA MET A 91 2.94 17.94 16.45
C MET A 91 1.82 18.13 15.42
N CYS A 92 1.52 19.38 15.06
CA CYS A 92 0.60 19.66 13.97
C CYS A 92 1.29 19.48 12.61
N ASN A 93 0.50 19.27 11.56
CA ASN A 93 1.03 19.01 10.21
C ASN A 93 1.86 20.18 9.65
N LYS A 94 1.54 21.43 10.04
CA LYS A 94 2.33 22.62 9.67
C LYS A 94 3.77 22.53 10.21
N CYS A 95 3.90 22.36 11.52
CA CYS A 95 5.22 22.25 12.17
C CYS A 95 5.97 20.98 11.75
N ALA A 96 5.25 19.89 11.46
CA ALA A 96 5.86 18.65 10.96
C ALA A 96 6.44 18.83 9.56
N GLY A 97 5.73 19.54 8.67
CA GLY A 97 6.20 19.87 7.32
C GLY A 97 7.39 20.84 7.33
N GLU A 98 7.33 21.91 8.13
CA GLU A 98 8.45 22.88 8.25
C GLU A 98 9.75 22.22 8.73
N LYS A 99 9.64 21.23 9.63
CA LYS A 99 10.77 20.52 10.21
C LYS A 99 11.11 19.21 9.50
N ASN A 100 10.33 18.80 8.50
CA ASN A 100 10.43 17.51 7.80
C ASN A 100 10.59 16.31 8.75
N VAL A 101 9.74 16.23 9.77
CA VAL A 101 9.76 15.15 10.78
C VAL A 101 8.38 14.53 10.97
N CYS A 102 8.35 13.27 11.40
CA CYS A 102 7.10 12.56 11.68
C CYS A 102 6.29 13.24 12.79
N ALA A 103 5.00 13.52 12.55
CA ALA A 103 4.10 14.20 13.49
C ALA A 103 3.86 13.44 14.80
N LYS A 104 4.18 12.14 14.86
CA LYS A 104 4.02 11.27 16.04
C LYS A 104 5.31 11.02 16.81
N CYS A 105 6.37 10.54 16.14
CA CYS A 105 7.64 10.18 16.81
C CYS A 105 8.73 11.24 16.73
N GLN A 106 8.53 12.32 15.96
CA GLN A 106 9.50 13.41 15.78
C GLN A 106 10.85 13.00 15.16
N GLU A 107 10.97 11.76 14.68
CA GLU A 107 12.16 11.31 13.95
C GLU A 107 12.10 11.83 12.51
N SER A 108 13.25 12.25 11.99
CA SER A 108 13.51 12.51 10.58
C SER A 108 13.71 11.18 9.86
N ARG A 109 12.60 10.57 9.45
CA ARG A 109 12.57 9.43 8.53
C ARG A 109 11.66 9.80 7.38
N ASP A 110 11.80 9.07 6.27
CA ASP A 110 10.95 9.26 5.10
C ASP A 110 9.48 9.27 5.52
N ILE A 111 8.86 10.43 5.30
CA ILE A 111 7.46 10.67 5.61
C ILE A 111 6.71 10.06 4.44
N VAL A 112 5.88 9.06 4.72
CA VAL A 112 5.06 8.46 3.67
C VAL A 112 4.15 9.56 3.12
N PRO A 113 4.23 9.88 1.82
CA PRO A 113 3.36 10.90 1.24
C PRO A 113 1.91 10.48 1.45
N THR A 114 1.11 11.43 1.93
CA THR A 114 -0.31 11.22 2.22
C THR A 114 -1.17 11.10 0.96
N ASN A 115 -0.56 11.28 -0.21
CA ASN A 115 -1.18 11.19 -1.53
C ASN A 115 -1.43 9.73 -1.90
N ILE A 116 -2.24 9.06 -1.11
CA ILE A 116 -3.08 7.99 -1.64
C ILE A 116 -4.24 8.73 -2.29
N LYS A 117 -4.28 8.73 -3.63
CA LYS A 117 -5.35 9.34 -4.41
C LYS A 117 -6.69 8.98 -3.78
N THR A 118 -7.54 9.97 -3.54
CA THR A 118 -8.83 9.69 -2.90
C THR A 118 -9.64 8.76 -3.79
N GLU A 119 -10.53 7.94 -3.23
CA GLU A 119 -11.33 7.01 -4.05
C GLU A 119 -12.14 7.74 -5.14
N LYS A 120 -12.51 9.00 -4.89
CA LYS A 120 -13.13 9.86 -5.90
C LYS A 120 -12.16 10.24 -7.03
N GLU A 121 -10.92 10.60 -6.70
CA GLU A 121 -9.87 10.90 -7.70
C GLU A 121 -9.56 9.65 -8.54
N ILE A 122 -9.49 8.48 -7.92
CA ILE A 122 -9.27 7.21 -8.64
C ILE A 122 -10.41 6.92 -9.62
N ILE A 123 -11.66 7.11 -9.18
CA ILE A 123 -12.84 6.93 -10.06
C ILE A 123 -12.83 7.97 -11.19
N GLN A 124 -12.50 9.23 -10.90
CA GLN A 124 -12.41 10.27 -11.92
C GLN A 124 -11.32 9.97 -12.95
N GLU A 125 -10.14 9.53 -12.51
CA GLU A 125 -9.05 9.12 -13.39
C GLU A 125 -9.44 7.93 -14.28
N GLN A 126 -10.18 6.96 -13.75
CA GLN A 126 -10.69 5.83 -14.56
C GLN A 126 -11.70 6.30 -15.62
N VAL A 127 -12.62 7.19 -15.27
CA VAL A 127 -13.60 7.75 -16.22
C VAL A 127 -12.93 8.62 -17.28
N GLU A 128 -11.93 9.42 -16.89
CA GLU A 128 -11.13 10.24 -17.80
C GLU A 128 -10.36 9.35 -18.79
N LEU A 129 -9.73 8.29 -18.29
CA LEU A 129 -9.02 7.30 -19.09
C LEU A 129 -9.94 6.57 -20.07
N GLU A 130 -11.13 6.16 -19.61
CA GLU A 130 -12.14 5.53 -20.46
C GLU A 130 -12.63 6.47 -21.56
N ARG A 131 -12.87 7.76 -21.24
CA ARG A 131 -13.25 8.78 -22.21
C ARG A 131 -12.18 8.99 -23.27
N LEU A 132 -10.90 9.05 -22.85
CA LEU A 132 -9.76 9.22 -23.75
C LEU A 132 -9.60 8.02 -24.68
N LEU A 133 -9.75 6.79 -24.16
CA LEU A 133 -9.71 5.56 -24.96
C LEU A 133 -10.91 5.44 -25.91
N SER A 134 -12.08 5.97 -25.54
CA SER A 134 -13.27 5.97 -26.39
C SER A 134 -13.17 6.92 -27.58
N GLY A 135 -12.30 7.95 -27.50
CA GLY A 135 -12.08 8.91 -28.59
C GLY A 135 -11.03 8.45 -29.62
N MET A 136 -10.25 7.42 -29.30
CA MET A 136 -9.20 6.87 -30.15
C MET A 136 -9.70 5.70 -31.00
N ASN A 137 -9.05 5.48 -32.15
CA ASN A 137 -9.32 4.32 -32.98
C ASN A 137 -8.73 3.03 -32.35
N GLU A 138 -9.20 1.85 -32.77
CA GLU A 138 -8.83 0.56 -32.15
C GLU A 138 -7.30 0.32 -32.15
N ARG A 139 -6.61 0.74 -33.22
CA ARG A 139 -5.14 0.65 -33.33
C ARG A 139 -4.43 1.50 -32.28
N GLU A 140 -4.87 2.74 -32.09
CA GLU A 140 -4.33 3.70 -31.12
C GLU A 140 -4.62 3.23 -29.69
N ARG A 141 -5.83 2.74 -29.43
CA ARG A 141 -6.24 2.16 -28.15
C ARG A 141 -5.34 1.00 -27.73
N ARG A 142 -5.07 0.07 -28.65
CA ARG A 142 -4.14 -1.06 -28.40
C ARG A 142 -2.70 -0.60 -28.20
N SER A 143 -2.25 0.43 -28.92
CA SER A 143 -0.92 1.01 -28.75
C SER A 143 -0.75 1.60 -27.36
N TYR A 144 -1.71 2.43 -26.92
CA TYR A 144 -1.73 3.05 -25.61
C TYR A 144 -1.72 2.01 -24.48
N LEU A 145 -2.54 0.96 -24.57
CA LEU A 145 -2.57 -0.11 -23.56
C LEU A 145 -1.23 -0.85 -23.45
N ARG A 146 -0.58 -1.15 -24.58
CA ARG A 146 0.76 -1.76 -24.59
C ARG A 146 1.83 -0.83 -24.00
N GLN A 147 1.75 0.47 -24.30
CA GLN A 147 2.67 1.45 -23.73
C GLN A 147 2.53 1.54 -22.21
N MET A 148 1.30 1.55 -21.69
CA MET A 148 1.04 1.51 -20.25
C MET A 148 1.53 0.22 -19.60
N GLU A 149 1.35 -0.94 -20.25
CA GLU A 149 1.87 -2.22 -19.76
C GLU A 149 3.40 -2.23 -19.69
N ARG A 150 4.09 -1.67 -20.70
CA ARG A 150 5.54 -1.50 -20.70
C ARG A 150 6.02 -0.59 -19.58
N LYS A 151 5.36 0.57 -19.38
CA LYS A 151 5.66 1.50 -18.29
C LYS A 151 5.44 0.85 -16.91
N ALA A 152 4.37 0.06 -16.76
CA ALA A 152 4.10 -0.68 -15.53
C ALA A 152 5.15 -1.77 -15.24
N LYS A 153 5.67 -2.44 -16.28
CA LYS A 153 6.74 -3.46 -16.16
C LYS A 153 8.12 -2.87 -15.92
N LYS A 154 8.41 -1.66 -16.40
CA LYS A 154 9.76 -1.05 -16.31
C LYS A 154 10.06 -0.39 -14.95
N GLY A 155 9.07 -0.24 -14.05
CA GLY A 155 9.27 0.32 -12.71
C GLY A 155 9.71 1.79 -12.78
N GLY A 156 8.74 2.69 -12.82
CA GLY A 156 8.97 4.11 -13.11
C GLY A 156 9.93 4.82 -12.14
N ASP A 157 11.09 5.21 -12.67
CA ASP A 157 11.82 6.46 -12.41
C ASP A 157 12.79 6.65 -13.60
N ASP A 158 12.27 7.11 -14.73
CA ASP A 158 13.07 7.69 -15.81
C ASP A 158 12.16 8.73 -16.46
N ASP A 159 12.19 9.92 -15.86
CA ASP A 159 11.69 11.16 -16.44
C ASP A 159 12.76 11.63 -17.44
N GLU A 160 12.89 10.92 -18.55
CA GLU A 160 13.56 11.44 -19.74
C GLU A 160 12.46 11.93 -20.70
N ASP A 161 12.37 13.25 -20.73
CA ASP A 161 11.68 14.09 -21.68
C ASP A 161 12.20 13.77 -23.10
N GLU A 162 11.46 12.97 -23.85
CA GLU A 162 11.63 12.85 -25.31
C GLU A 162 10.36 13.37 -25.98
N GLU A 163 10.37 14.70 -26.22
CA GLU A 163 9.57 15.35 -27.25
C GLU A 163 10.15 15.06 -28.64
N GLU A 164 9.25 14.63 -29.53
CA GLU A 164 9.24 14.80 -31.00
C GLU A 164 10.35 14.18 -31.89
N ASP A 165 9.96 13.19 -32.72
CA ASP A 165 10.18 13.20 -34.18
C ASP A 165 9.22 12.16 -34.80
N GLY A 166 8.25 12.52 -35.64
CA GLY A 166 8.50 12.84 -37.04
C GLY A 166 8.43 11.55 -37.85
N GLY A 167 7.25 11.21 -38.37
CA GLY A 167 7.06 9.95 -39.10
C GLY A 167 7.67 9.96 -40.50
N GLU A 168 8.12 8.80 -40.97
CA GLU A 168 8.17 8.45 -42.39
C GLU A 168 7.86 6.96 -42.55
N GLU A 169 6.99 6.68 -43.53
CA GLU A 169 6.65 5.37 -44.06
C GLU A 169 7.81 4.90 -44.94
N GLU A 170 8.15 3.60 -44.96
CA GLU A 170 8.43 2.85 -46.19
C GLU A 170 8.64 1.37 -45.87
N GLU A 171 8.15 0.59 -46.82
CA GLU A 171 8.01 -0.84 -46.88
C GLU A 171 9.30 -1.57 -47.30
N GLY A 172 9.47 -2.78 -46.78
CA GLY A 172 10.61 -3.64 -47.09
C GLY A 172 10.32 -5.09 -46.71
N SER A 173 9.67 -5.79 -47.62
CA SER A 173 9.50 -7.25 -47.65
C SER A 173 10.87 -7.94 -47.74
N ASP A 174 11.10 -8.99 -46.96
CA ASP A 174 11.73 -10.20 -47.45
C ASP A 174 11.34 -11.41 -46.60
N ASP A 175 11.10 -12.48 -47.33
CA ASP A 175 10.35 -13.69 -47.03
C ASP A 175 11.38 -14.83 -47.06
N GLU A 176 11.58 -15.54 -45.96
CA GLU A 176 12.20 -16.86 -45.99
C GLU A 176 11.46 -17.79 -45.02
N ASP A 177 10.60 -18.62 -45.63
CA ASP A 177 10.04 -19.87 -45.12
C ASP A 177 11.16 -20.82 -44.66
N GLU A 178 11.06 -21.36 -43.43
CA GLU A 178 11.49 -22.73 -43.17
C GLU A 178 10.45 -23.48 -42.31
N ASP A 179 10.15 -24.65 -42.85
CA ASP A 179 9.14 -25.67 -42.59
C ASP A 179 9.38 -26.50 -41.30
N ASP A 180 8.32 -27.24 -40.94
CA ASP A 180 8.30 -28.52 -40.22
C ASP A 180 8.33 -28.47 -38.66
N SER A 181 7.46 -29.16 -37.90
CA SER A 181 6.58 -30.28 -38.21
C SER A 181 5.37 -30.32 -37.24
N ASP A 182 4.24 -30.80 -37.75
CA ASP A 182 3.04 -31.23 -37.02
C ASP A 182 3.31 -32.39 -36.04
N GLU A 183 2.75 -32.33 -34.83
CA GLU A 183 2.33 -33.54 -34.12
C GLU A 183 0.96 -33.34 -33.49
N ASP A 184 -0.02 -33.80 -34.26
CA ASP A 184 -1.42 -33.99 -33.94
C ASP A 184 -1.57 -35.22 -33.03
N SER A 185 -2.32 -35.08 -31.94
CA SER A 185 -2.79 -36.22 -31.17
C SER A 185 -4.17 -35.91 -30.59
N ASP A 186 -5.16 -36.02 -31.46
CA ASP A 186 -6.56 -36.24 -31.10
C ASP A 186 -6.72 -37.58 -30.36
N GLU A 187 -7.22 -37.53 -29.11
CA GLU A 187 -7.93 -38.65 -28.48
C GLU A 187 -9.33 -38.15 -28.08
N ASP A 188 -10.28 -38.34 -29.00
CA ASP A 188 -11.71 -38.36 -28.74
C ASP A 188 -12.08 -39.67 -28.03
N GLU A 189 -12.65 -39.59 -26.82
CA GLU A 189 -13.55 -40.64 -26.30
C GLU A 189 -14.94 -40.04 -26.05
N ASP A 190 -15.81 -40.33 -27.02
CA ASP A 190 -17.25 -40.10 -26.99
C ASP A 190 -17.93 -41.07 -26.03
N SER A 191 -18.82 -40.55 -25.17
CA SER A 191 -19.97 -41.32 -24.71
C SER A 191 -21.11 -40.36 -24.36
N GLU A 192 -21.98 -40.14 -25.35
CA GLU A 192 -23.36 -39.81 -25.12
C GLU A 192 -24.09 -41.02 -24.50
N ASP A 193 -24.87 -40.81 -23.43
CA ASP A 193 -26.10 -41.59 -23.23
C ASP A 193 -27.26 -40.67 -22.84
N GLU A 194 -28.32 -40.86 -23.60
CA GLU A 194 -29.53 -40.08 -23.69
C GLU A 194 -30.44 -40.17 -22.44
N LYS A 195 -31.28 -39.14 -22.32
CA LYS A 195 -32.69 -39.15 -21.86
C LYS A 195 -33.02 -39.88 -20.54
N LYS A 196 -33.82 -39.19 -19.71
CA LYS A 196 -35.30 -39.24 -19.82
C LYS A 196 -35.97 -38.63 -18.57
N LYS A 197 -36.72 -37.56 -18.84
CA LYS A 197 -38.00 -37.17 -18.22
C LYS A 197 -37.98 -36.43 -16.88
#